data_AF-A0A1Q3GRY9-F1
#
_entry.id   AF-A0A1Q3GRY9-F1
#
_cell.length_a   1.000
_cell.length_b   1.000
_cell.length_c   1.000
_cell.angle_alpha   90.00
_cell.angle_beta   90.00
_cell.angle_gamma   90.00
#
_symmetry.space_group_name_H-M   'P 1'
#
loop_
_entity.id
_entity.type
_entity.pdbx_description
1 polymer ?
#
loop_
_entity_poly.entity_id
_entity_poly.type
_entity_poly.pdbx_seq_one_letter_code
_entity_poly.pdbx_strand_id
1 'polypeptide(L)'
;MRLSGKQISNPYLLRRIGTCLLILLLPSFTWSQANYTLEKSIPIKSVTSAAIDQKKHIYIADNDGNIIQYDSLGKRLLVFSPDKIGTVTALATSQTMRLFVFYRDFQEYVMLNRFLDQTSRQKFDLEGIGFVRLATLASDNNLWMFDENDLSIKKYNPQLNKVITKVALDLMLGGQQHEVIYLKEYQNLLYLVDKNSGIWVFDNLGNFKKKLVYKNIQWFTVVGKFMYIIQAQKIKKLGLYDVSKQEDVIKIDGKAAKVDSLPAFLFVTPTRLYHISSTQLAIYRNISHK
;
A
#
# COMPACT_ATOMS: atom_id res chain seq x y z
N MET A 1 -47.49 -26.04 75.79
CA MET A 1 -46.67 -25.86 77.00
C MET A 1 -45.88 -27.14 77.24
N ARG A 2 -44.54 -27.04 77.35
CA ARG A 2 -43.50 -28.10 77.55
C ARG A 2 -43.29 -29.07 76.36
N LEU A 3 -42.22 -28.99 75.56
CA LEU A 3 -40.75 -29.09 75.77
C LEU A 3 -40.20 -30.51 75.52
N SER A 4 -39.42 -30.59 74.43
CA SER A 4 -38.12 -31.27 74.28
C SER A 4 -38.02 -32.80 74.32
N GLY A 5 -37.34 -33.34 73.31
CA GLY A 5 -36.80 -34.70 73.31
C GLY A 5 -36.05 -35.02 72.01
N LYS A 6 -34.87 -34.40 71.82
CA LYS A 6 -33.92 -34.77 70.78
C LYS A 6 -33.26 -36.10 71.17
N GLN A 7 -33.21 -37.07 70.26
CA GLN A 7 -32.27 -38.19 70.37
C GLN A 7 -31.65 -38.48 69.00
N ILE A 8 -30.32 -38.36 68.96
CA ILE A 8 -29.46 -38.58 67.80
C ILE A 8 -29.12 -40.08 67.78
N SER A 9 -29.25 -40.73 66.63
CA SER A 9 -28.46 -41.93 66.30
C SER A 9 -28.18 -42.00 64.79
N ASN A 10 -26.89 -41.92 64.48
CA ASN A 10 -26.21 -42.35 63.24
C ASN A 10 -26.22 -43.90 63.20
N PRO A 11 -25.84 -44.67 62.14
CA PRO A 11 -25.18 -44.31 60.86
C PRO A 11 -25.71 -45.10 59.64
N TYR A 12 -24.91 -45.22 58.56
CA TYR A 12 -25.12 -45.88 57.24
C TYR A 12 -25.53 -44.90 56.12
N LEU A 13 -24.55 -44.28 55.44
CA LEU A 13 -23.90 -44.78 54.22
C LEU A 13 -24.81 -44.90 52.99
N LEU A 14 -24.32 -44.31 51.88
CA LEU A 14 -24.58 -44.63 50.47
C LEU A 14 -25.86 -44.10 49.80
N ARG A 15 -25.76 -42.88 49.25
CA ARG A 15 -26.04 -42.55 47.82
C ARG A 15 -25.75 -41.05 47.58
N ARG A 16 -24.70 -40.71 46.82
CA ARG A 16 -24.77 -40.36 45.37
C ARG A 16 -25.73 -39.18 45.16
N ILE A 17 -25.35 -37.96 44.80
CA ILE A 17 -24.34 -37.49 43.84
C ILE A 17 -23.95 -36.06 44.27
N GLY A 18 -22.67 -35.84 44.57
CA GLY A 18 -22.12 -34.48 44.56
C GLY A 18 -21.98 -34.08 43.10
N THR A 19 -22.82 -33.14 42.65
CA THR A 19 -22.66 -32.48 41.36
C THR A 19 -21.42 -31.60 41.45
N CYS A 20 -20.25 -32.21 41.20
CA CYS A 20 -19.02 -31.49 40.92
C CYS A 20 -19.26 -30.65 39.67
N LEU A 21 -19.36 -29.33 39.86
CA LEU A 21 -19.32 -28.33 38.80
C LEU A 21 -17.87 -28.30 38.26
N LEU A 22 -17.51 -29.30 37.46
CA LEU A 22 -16.25 -29.32 36.73
C LEU A 22 -16.42 -28.39 35.53
N ILE A 23 -16.22 -27.08 35.74
CA ILE A 23 -16.05 -26.12 34.64
C ILE A 23 -14.76 -26.52 33.94
N LEU A 24 -14.90 -27.30 32.87
CA LEU A 24 -13.88 -27.57 31.89
C LEU A 24 -13.40 -26.22 31.31
N LEU A 25 -12.29 -25.73 31.84
CA LEU A 25 -11.41 -24.75 31.18
C LEU A 25 -10.83 -25.44 29.93
N LEU A 26 -11.67 -25.57 28.89
CA LEU A 26 -11.17 -25.84 27.56
C LEU A 26 -10.36 -24.60 27.16
N PRO A 27 -9.03 -24.70 26.92
CA PRO A 27 -8.30 -23.60 26.33
C PRO A 27 -8.98 -23.32 25.00
N SER A 28 -9.68 -22.19 24.94
CA SER A 28 -10.20 -21.66 23.69
C SER A 28 -8.98 -21.32 22.85
N PHE A 29 -8.49 -22.28 22.06
CA PHE A 29 -7.57 -22.00 20.99
C PHE A 29 -8.32 -21.12 20.01
N THR A 30 -8.25 -19.81 20.23
CA THR A 30 -8.66 -18.82 19.25
C THR A 30 -7.67 -18.95 18.10
N TRP A 31 -8.02 -19.80 17.13
CA TRP A 31 -7.35 -19.81 15.85
C TRP A 31 -7.52 -18.42 15.25
N SER A 32 -6.47 -17.62 15.37
CA SER A 32 -6.35 -16.34 14.71
C SER A 32 -6.49 -16.59 13.21
N GLN A 33 -7.64 -16.26 12.63
CA GLN A 33 -7.89 -16.47 11.21
C GLN A 33 -6.83 -15.71 10.41
N ALA A 34 -6.02 -16.45 9.65
CA ALA A 34 -5.08 -15.87 8.71
C ALA A 34 -5.87 -15.21 7.56
N ASN A 35 -5.35 -14.12 7.00
CA ASN A 35 -5.91 -13.54 5.78
C ASN A 35 -5.16 -14.05 4.54
N TYR A 36 -3.86 -14.23 4.69
CA TYR A 36 -2.96 -14.67 3.63
C TYR A 36 -2.00 -15.76 4.14
N THR A 37 -1.47 -16.53 3.20
CA THR A 37 -0.39 -17.50 3.46
C THR A 37 0.76 -17.29 2.50
N LEU A 38 2.01 -17.44 2.97
CA LEU A 38 3.19 -17.29 2.11
C LEU A 38 3.21 -18.37 1.03
N GLU A 39 3.26 -17.95 -0.24
CA GLU A 39 3.32 -18.84 -1.40
C GLU A 39 4.74 -18.91 -1.98
N LYS A 40 5.43 -17.76 -2.04
CA LYS A 40 6.78 -17.68 -2.60
C LYS A 40 7.54 -16.48 -2.03
N SER A 41 8.85 -16.61 -1.86
CA SER A 41 9.75 -15.49 -1.58
C SER A 41 10.90 -15.52 -2.59
N ILE A 42 11.21 -14.37 -3.17
CA ILE A 42 12.22 -14.20 -4.21
C ILE A 42 13.23 -13.17 -3.72
N PRO A 43 14.53 -13.52 -3.64
CA PRO A 43 15.56 -12.55 -3.29
C PRO A 43 15.72 -11.53 -4.42
N ILE A 44 15.76 -10.26 -4.05
CA ILE A 44 16.02 -9.12 -4.92
C ILE A 44 17.05 -8.21 -4.24
N LYS A 45 17.56 -7.21 -4.95
CA LYS A 45 18.56 -6.28 -4.40
C LYS A 45 18.15 -4.86 -4.68
N SER A 46 18.38 -3.99 -3.71
CA SER A 46 18.43 -2.54 -3.90
C SER A 46 17.16 -1.94 -4.50
N VAL A 47 15.97 -2.34 -4.02
CA VAL A 47 14.70 -1.84 -4.58
C VAL A 47 14.51 -0.35 -4.28
N THR A 48 14.25 0.42 -5.33
CA THR A 48 14.01 1.87 -5.26
C THR A 48 12.56 2.23 -5.54
N SER A 49 11.90 1.47 -6.42
CA SER A 49 10.51 1.68 -6.78
C SER A 49 9.86 0.40 -7.28
N ALA A 50 8.55 0.31 -7.20
CA ALA A 50 7.80 -0.83 -7.74
C ALA A 50 6.42 -0.42 -8.25
N ALA A 51 5.89 -1.20 -9.19
CA ALA A 51 4.53 -1.06 -9.70
C ALA A 51 3.92 -2.43 -10.06
N ILE A 52 2.60 -2.45 -10.25
CA ILE A 52 1.87 -3.62 -10.73
C ILE A 52 0.88 -3.19 -11.82
N ASP A 53 0.79 -3.93 -12.92
CA ASP A 53 -0.17 -3.66 -13.98
C ASP A 53 -1.49 -4.43 -13.80
N GLN A 54 -2.45 -4.18 -14.71
CA GLN A 54 -3.76 -4.85 -14.71
C GLN A 54 -3.69 -6.36 -15.00
N LYS A 55 -2.60 -6.83 -15.63
CA LYS A 55 -2.31 -8.26 -15.83
C LYS A 55 -1.55 -8.88 -14.66
N LYS A 56 -1.33 -8.12 -13.59
CA LYS A 56 -0.62 -8.52 -12.37
C LYS A 56 0.87 -8.80 -12.63
N HIS A 57 1.45 -8.25 -13.69
CA HIS A 57 2.91 -8.20 -13.81
C HIS A 57 3.45 -7.19 -12.80
N ILE A 58 4.53 -7.55 -12.15
CA ILE A 58 5.20 -6.78 -11.10
C ILE A 58 6.46 -6.19 -11.70
N TYR A 59 6.66 -4.88 -11.54
CA TYR A 59 7.84 -4.16 -12.02
C TYR A 59 8.61 -3.69 -10.80
N ILE A 60 9.91 -3.98 -10.75
CA ILE A 60 10.79 -3.62 -9.64
C ILE A 60 12.00 -2.90 -10.22
N ALA A 61 12.24 -1.67 -9.76
CA ALA A 61 13.43 -0.90 -10.09
C ALA A 61 14.52 -1.08 -9.04
N ASP A 62 15.78 -1.10 -9.47
CA ASP A 62 16.95 -1.08 -8.58
C ASP A 62 17.61 0.32 -8.48
N ASN A 63 18.71 0.41 -7.75
CA ASN A 63 19.51 1.64 -7.58
C ASN A 63 20.17 2.14 -8.87
N ASP A 64 20.46 1.24 -9.82
CA ASP A 64 21.10 1.61 -11.09
C ASP A 64 20.07 2.04 -12.14
N GLY A 65 18.79 1.88 -11.82
CA GLY A 65 17.66 2.21 -12.68
C GLY A 65 17.22 1.07 -13.59
N ASN A 66 17.77 -0.14 -13.42
CA ASN A 66 17.25 -1.31 -14.11
C ASN A 66 15.84 -1.60 -13.62
N ILE A 67 14.98 -2.09 -14.51
CA ILE A 67 13.62 -2.49 -14.17
C ILE A 67 13.44 -3.95 -14.56
N ILE A 68 13.12 -4.78 -13.58
CA ILE A 68 12.82 -6.20 -13.80
C ILE A 68 11.32 -6.41 -13.72
N GLN A 69 10.75 -7.03 -14.77
CA GLN A 69 9.36 -7.47 -14.79
C GLN A 69 9.28 -8.92 -14.33
N TYR A 70 8.34 -9.21 -13.44
CA TYR A 70 7.94 -10.54 -13.01
C TYR A 70 6.46 -10.79 -13.36
N ASP A 71 6.10 -12.04 -13.60
CA ASP A 71 4.69 -12.43 -13.64
C ASP A 71 4.06 -12.45 -12.23
N SER A 72 2.76 -12.75 -12.18
CA SER A 72 2.00 -12.83 -10.91
C SER A 72 2.44 -13.94 -9.95
N LEU A 73 3.30 -14.86 -10.39
CA LEU A 73 3.88 -15.96 -9.62
C LEU A 73 5.38 -15.73 -9.36
N GLY A 74 5.89 -14.55 -9.70
CA GLY A 74 7.27 -14.16 -9.51
C GLY A 74 8.26 -14.88 -10.45
N LYS A 75 7.84 -15.33 -11.63
CA LYS A 75 8.77 -15.70 -12.70
C LYS A 75 9.26 -14.42 -13.37
N ARG A 76 10.59 -14.23 -13.45
CA ARG A 76 11.18 -13.12 -14.20
C ARG A 76 10.83 -13.24 -15.69
N LEU A 77 10.40 -12.15 -16.31
CA LEU A 77 9.96 -12.08 -17.70
C LEU A 77 10.92 -11.24 -18.54
N LEU A 78 11.02 -9.95 -18.23
CA LEU A 78 11.74 -8.95 -19.02
C LEU A 78 12.64 -8.10 -18.12
N VAL A 79 13.65 -7.47 -18.73
CA VAL A 79 14.48 -6.46 -18.07
C VAL A 79 14.69 -5.28 -18.99
N PHE A 80 14.57 -4.09 -18.42
CA PHE A 80 15.07 -2.84 -18.99
C PHE A 80 16.32 -2.40 -18.24
N SER A 81 17.32 -1.95 -18.98
CA SER A 81 18.50 -1.28 -18.47
C SER A 81 18.61 0.08 -19.13
N PRO A 82 18.72 1.19 -18.36
CA PRO A 82 18.79 2.52 -18.93
C PRO A 82 20.18 2.80 -19.50
N ASP A 83 20.24 3.59 -20.56
CA ASP A 83 21.52 4.10 -21.11
C ASP A 83 22.26 5.02 -20.12
N LYS A 84 21.53 5.60 -19.17
CA LYS A 84 22.04 6.49 -18.13
C LYS A 84 21.63 5.94 -16.77
N ILE A 85 22.62 5.52 -15.98
CA ILE A 85 22.43 5.05 -14.61
C ILE A 85 21.82 6.18 -13.77
N GLY A 86 20.75 5.86 -13.05
CA GLY A 86 20.11 6.80 -12.15
C GLY A 86 18.98 6.16 -11.35
N THR A 87 18.74 6.68 -10.16
CA THR A 87 17.72 6.15 -9.26
C THR A 87 16.31 6.40 -9.79
N VAL A 88 15.57 5.33 -10.05
CA VAL A 88 14.13 5.43 -10.32
C VAL A 88 13.40 5.73 -9.03
N THR A 89 12.65 6.83 -9.01
CA THR A 89 11.92 7.28 -7.81
C THR A 89 10.42 7.00 -7.86
N ALA A 90 9.86 6.79 -9.05
CA ALA A 90 8.48 6.34 -9.21
C ALA A 90 8.31 5.46 -10.44
N LEU A 91 7.49 4.41 -10.29
CA LEU A 91 6.95 3.60 -11.37
C LEU A 91 5.42 3.69 -11.35
N ALA A 92 4.81 3.81 -12.53
CA ALA A 92 3.36 3.74 -12.69
C ALA A 92 3.00 3.03 -13.99
N THR A 93 1.92 2.25 -13.98
CA THR A 93 1.46 1.50 -15.16
C THR A 93 0.20 2.12 -15.73
N SER A 94 0.13 2.31 -17.04
CA SER A 94 -1.10 2.71 -17.72
C SER A 94 -2.08 1.54 -17.87
N GLN A 95 -3.32 1.85 -18.24
CA GLN A 95 -4.31 0.81 -18.60
C GLN A 95 -3.89 0.01 -19.84
N THR A 96 -3.07 0.60 -20.72
CA THR A 96 -2.50 -0.04 -21.91
C THR A 96 -1.17 -0.77 -21.64
N MET A 97 -0.82 -1.01 -20.36
CA MET A 97 0.42 -1.66 -19.92
C MET A 97 1.71 -0.96 -20.38
N ARG A 98 1.65 0.37 -20.57
CA ARG A 98 2.87 1.18 -20.66
C ARG A 98 3.39 1.44 -19.25
N LEU A 99 4.70 1.51 -19.10
CA LEU A 99 5.35 1.82 -17.83
C LEU A 99 5.90 3.24 -17.88
N PHE A 100 5.45 4.08 -16.97
CA PHE A 100 6.05 5.36 -16.66
C PHE A 100 7.15 5.17 -15.62
N VAL A 101 8.30 5.78 -15.88
CA VAL A 101 9.50 5.71 -15.06
C VAL A 101 9.97 7.13 -14.78
N PHE A 102 10.09 7.50 -13.50
CA PHE A 102 10.49 8.84 -13.10
C PHE A 102 11.85 8.87 -12.41
N TYR A 103 12.76 9.69 -12.94
CA TYR A 103 14.09 9.95 -12.40
C TYR A 103 14.11 11.36 -11.80
N ARG A 104 13.87 11.48 -10.48
CA ARG A 104 13.82 12.78 -9.79
C ARG A 104 15.11 13.56 -9.94
N ASP A 105 16.27 12.93 -9.76
CA ASP A 105 17.55 13.66 -9.79
C ASP A 105 17.86 14.25 -11.17
N PHE A 106 17.31 13.64 -12.23
CA PHE A 106 17.43 14.15 -13.59
C PHE A 106 16.29 15.07 -13.98
N GLN A 107 15.24 15.18 -13.16
CA GLN A 107 13.98 15.84 -13.51
C GLN A 107 13.47 15.36 -14.88
N GLU A 108 13.51 14.03 -15.09
CA GLU A 108 13.17 13.38 -16.34
C GLU A 108 12.19 12.24 -16.10
N TYR A 109 11.38 11.95 -17.12
CA TYR A 109 10.62 10.72 -17.17
C TYR A 109 10.84 9.95 -18.47
N VAL A 110 10.67 8.64 -18.38
CA VAL A 110 10.77 7.69 -19.49
C VAL A 110 9.46 6.92 -19.59
N MET A 111 8.98 6.72 -20.81
CA MET A 111 7.84 5.83 -21.09
C MET A 111 8.34 4.58 -21.78
N LEU A 112 8.05 3.43 -21.20
CA LEU A 112 8.32 2.12 -21.79
C LEU A 112 7.03 1.50 -22.33
N ASN A 113 7.14 0.75 -23.43
CA ASN A 113 6.03 -0.07 -23.92
C ASN A 113 5.84 -1.35 -23.07
N ARG A 114 4.89 -2.21 -23.45
CA ARG A 114 4.60 -3.47 -22.75
C ARG A 114 5.75 -4.50 -22.77
N PHE A 115 6.74 -4.31 -23.64
CA PHE A 115 7.94 -5.14 -23.77
C PHE A 115 9.16 -4.50 -23.09
N LEU A 116 8.94 -3.42 -22.34
CA LEU A 116 9.97 -2.59 -21.70
C LEU A 116 10.90 -1.84 -22.67
N ASP A 117 10.55 -1.70 -23.95
CA ASP A 117 11.32 -0.83 -24.86
C ASP A 117 10.99 0.64 -24.57
N GLN A 118 12.01 1.49 -24.58
CA GLN A 118 11.86 2.93 -24.41
C GLN A 118 11.15 3.54 -25.62
N THR A 119 9.96 4.10 -25.38
CA THR A 119 9.17 4.84 -26.38
C THR A 119 9.39 6.35 -26.34
N SER A 120 9.72 6.90 -25.19
CA SER A 120 10.08 8.31 -25.04
C SER A 120 10.90 8.56 -23.78
N ARG A 121 11.66 9.65 -23.80
CA ARG A 121 12.37 10.23 -22.66
C ARG A 121 12.25 11.74 -22.74
N GLN A 122 11.78 12.39 -21.68
CA GLN A 122 11.55 13.84 -21.67
C GLN A 122 11.97 14.44 -20.32
N LYS A 123 12.41 15.70 -20.37
CA LYS A 123 12.71 16.53 -19.20
C LYS A 123 11.48 17.29 -18.74
N PHE A 124 11.45 17.62 -17.46
CA PHE A 124 10.57 18.63 -16.88
C PHE A 124 11.29 19.97 -16.84
N ASP A 125 11.51 20.59 -18.01
CA ASP A 125 12.27 21.84 -18.18
C ASP A 125 11.41 23.02 -18.65
N LEU A 126 10.10 22.92 -18.44
CA LEU A 126 9.14 23.90 -18.93
C LEU A 126 8.89 25.02 -17.93
N GLU A 127 8.60 26.20 -18.49
CA GLU A 127 8.16 27.34 -17.69
C GLU A 127 6.91 26.98 -16.86
N GLY A 128 6.96 27.32 -15.58
CA GLY A 128 5.90 27.00 -14.63
C GLY A 128 6.01 25.60 -14.01
N ILE A 129 7.02 24.79 -14.34
CA ILE A 129 7.42 23.62 -13.57
C ILE A 129 8.74 23.95 -12.86
N GLY A 130 8.74 23.89 -11.52
CA GLY A 130 9.89 24.05 -10.66
C GLY A 130 10.58 22.71 -10.42
N PHE A 131 10.54 22.21 -9.18
CA PHE A 131 11.18 20.95 -8.82
C PHE A 131 10.12 19.86 -8.61
N VAL A 132 10.02 18.95 -9.58
CA VAL A 132 9.13 17.80 -9.51
C VAL A 132 9.68 16.81 -8.49
N ARG A 133 9.04 16.76 -7.33
CA ARG A 133 9.39 15.85 -6.24
C ARG A 133 8.76 14.47 -6.42
N LEU A 134 7.52 14.42 -6.90
CA LEU A 134 6.80 13.19 -7.21
C LEU A 134 6.08 13.34 -8.54
N ALA A 135 6.00 12.26 -9.32
CA ALA A 135 5.23 12.21 -10.55
C ALA A 135 4.58 10.84 -10.73
N THR A 136 3.44 10.80 -11.41
CA THR A 136 2.70 9.57 -11.72
C THR A 136 1.85 9.74 -12.97
N LEU A 137 1.40 8.63 -13.54
CA LEU A 137 0.47 8.64 -14.67
C LEU A 137 -0.95 9.01 -14.23
N ALA A 138 -1.58 9.87 -15.02
CA ALA A 138 -3.03 10.07 -14.97
C ALA A 138 -3.75 9.06 -15.87
N SER A 139 -5.04 8.83 -15.62
CA SER A 139 -5.87 7.92 -16.44
C SER A 139 -6.03 8.36 -17.89
N ASP A 140 -5.89 9.66 -18.17
CA ASP A 140 -6.01 10.29 -19.49
C ASP A 140 -4.66 10.45 -20.22
N ASN A 141 -3.63 9.71 -19.78
CA ASN A 141 -2.25 9.75 -20.30
C ASN A 141 -1.50 11.07 -20.08
N ASN A 142 -2.08 12.01 -19.33
CA ASN A 142 -1.33 13.13 -18.76
C ASN A 142 -0.48 12.65 -17.57
N LEU A 143 0.33 13.55 -17.02
CA LEU A 143 1.14 13.31 -15.83
C LEU A 143 0.63 14.17 -14.68
N TRP A 144 0.44 13.56 -13.53
CA TRP A 144 0.33 14.30 -12.28
C TRP A 144 1.71 14.47 -11.68
N MET A 145 1.98 15.64 -11.11
CA MET A 145 3.21 15.92 -10.40
C MET A 145 2.96 16.74 -9.15
N PHE A 146 3.78 16.53 -8.13
CA PHE A 146 3.91 17.41 -6.99
C PHE A 146 5.20 18.22 -7.16
N ASP A 147 5.04 19.53 -7.26
CA ASP A 147 6.12 20.50 -7.36
C ASP A 147 6.42 21.04 -5.97
N GLU A 148 7.62 20.74 -5.48
CA GLU A 148 8.05 21.12 -4.13
C GLU A 148 8.48 22.59 -4.05
N ASN A 149 8.82 23.22 -5.18
CA ASN A 149 9.28 24.61 -5.20
C ASN A 149 8.15 25.60 -4.89
N ASP A 150 6.95 25.37 -5.44
CA ASP A 150 5.77 26.21 -5.20
C ASP A 150 4.65 25.49 -4.44
N LEU A 151 4.96 24.33 -3.85
CA LEU A 151 4.04 23.47 -3.08
C LEU A 151 2.70 23.28 -3.80
N SER A 152 2.73 22.75 -5.02
CA SER A 152 1.52 22.57 -5.82
C SER A 152 1.43 21.22 -6.51
N ILE A 153 0.19 20.79 -6.76
CA ILE A 153 -0.08 19.67 -7.67
C ILE A 153 -0.29 20.25 -9.06
N LYS A 154 0.40 19.71 -10.06
CA LYS A 154 0.21 20.08 -11.46
C LYS A 154 -0.20 18.87 -12.28
N LYS A 155 -1.08 19.09 -13.26
CA LYS A 155 -1.36 18.14 -14.33
C LYS A 155 -0.67 18.64 -15.59
N TYR A 156 0.25 17.86 -16.12
CA TYR A 156 1.04 18.18 -17.31
C TYR A 156 0.59 17.29 -18.47
N ASN A 157 0.41 17.90 -19.64
CA ASN A 157 0.13 17.20 -20.89
C ASN A 157 1.42 17.11 -21.71
N PRO A 158 2.00 15.92 -21.86
CA PRO A 158 3.20 15.70 -22.67
C PRO A 158 3.08 16.04 -24.16
N GLN A 159 1.89 15.87 -24.73
CA GLN A 159 1.66 16.09 -26.17
C GLN A 159 1.59 17.58 -26.49
N LEU A 160 0.94 18.36 -25.62
CA LEU A 160 0.85 19.81 -25.72
C LEU A 160 2.05 20.54 -25.12
N ASN A 161 2.92 19.80 -24.42
CA ASN A 161 4.03 20.34 -23.67
C ASN A 161 3.61 21.47 -22.71
N LYS A 162 2.51 21.27 -21.97
CA LYS A 162 1.86 22.32 -21.17
C LYS A 162 1.29 21.81 -19.86
N VAL A 163 1.41 22.61 -18.80
CA VAL A 163 0.64 22.43 -17.56
C VAL A 163 -0.81 22.85 -17.80
N ILE A 164 -1.73 21.90 -17.68
CA ILE A 164 -3.17 22.10 -17.95
C ILE A 164 -4.00 22.26 -16.66
N THR A 165 -3.42 21.96 -15.50
CA THR A 165 -4.04 22.15 -14.19
C THR A 165 -2.96 22.47 -13.17
N LYS A 166 -3.20 23.44 -12.28
CA LYS A 166 -2.34 23.76 -11.14
C LYS A 166 -3.21 23.99 -9.92
N VAL A 167 -2.86 23.35 -8.81
CA VAL A 167 -3.55 23.46 -7.52
C VAL A 167 -2.51 23.79 -6.46
N ALA A 168 -2.53 25.02 -5.94
CA ALA A 168 -1.68 25.41 -4.83
C ALA A 168 -2.12 24.67 -3.55
N LEU A 169 -1.14 24.15 -2.80
CA LEU A 169 -1.38 23.44 -1.54
C LEU A 169 -0.91 24.23 -0.33
N ASP A 170 -0.38 25.43 -0.49
CA ASP A 170 0.16 26.31 0.56
C ASP A 170 -0.83 26.53 1.73
N LEU A 171 -2.10 26.81 1.43
CA LEU A 171 -3.13 26.98 2.45
C LEU A 171 -3.58 25.66 3.10
N MET A 172 -3.35 24.53 2.42
CA MET A 172 -3.72 23.19 2.88
C MET A 172 -2.60 22.53 3.71
N LEU A 173 -1.35 22.77 3.32
CA LEU A 173 -0.12 22.27 3.93
C LEU A 173 0.57 23.38 4.77
N GLY A 174 -0.13 24.45 5.14
CA GLY A 174 0.46 25.56 5.87
C GLY A 174 0.71 25.23 7.35
N GLY A 175 1.90 25.56 7.85
CA GLY A 175 2.22 25.65 9.29
C GLY A 175 2.72 24.38 9.99
N GLN A 176 2.86 23.25 9.29
CA GLN A 176 3.45 22.01 9.83
C GLN A 176 4.60 21.51 8.94
N GLN A 177 5.49 20.67 9.50
CA GLN A 177 6.52 20.00 8.70
C GLN A 177 5.87 18.93 7.82
N HIS A 178 5.81 19.20 6.52
CA HIS A 178 5.28 18.30 5.51
C HIS A 178 6.37 17.41 4.93
N GLU A 179 6.01 16.15 4.71
CA GLU A 179 6.86 15.13 4.07
C GLU A 179 5.96 14.37 3.09
N VAL A 180 5.82 14.91 1.88
CA VAL A 180 5.05 14.29 0.81
C VAL A 180 5.86 13.14 0.22
N ILE A 181 5.36 11.91 0.39
CA ILE A 181 6.10 10.69 0.08
C ILE A 181 5.53 9.89 -1.09
N TYR A 182 4.27 10.10 -1.46
CA TYR A 182 3.64 9.32 -2.51
C TYR A 182 2.55 10.09 -3.26
N LEU A 183 2.47 9.89 -4.57
CA LEU A 183 1.47 10.48 -5.47
C LEU A 183 0.97 9.39 -6.42
N LYS A 184 -0.34 9.14 -6.44
CA LYS A 184 -0.93 8.10 -7.29
C LYS A 184 -2.35 8.44 -7.69
N GLU A 185 -2.68 8.25 -8.97
CA GLU A 185 -4.08 8.22 -9.40
C GLU A 185 -4.63 6.78 -9.31
N TYR A 186 -5.84 6.64 -8.80
CA TYR A 186 -6.61 5.40 -8.83
C TYR A 186 -8.10 5.71 -8.96
N GLN A 187 -8.78 5.10 -9.93
CA GLN A 187 -10.21 5.32 -10.19
C GLN A 187 -10.60 6.81 -10.29
N ASN A 188 -9.86 7.59 -11.08
CA ASN A 188 -10.05 9.02 -11.31
C ASN A 188 -9.93 9.90 -10.05
N LEU A 189 -9.37 9.37 -8.97
CA LEU A 189 -9.00 10.14 -7.78
C LEU A 189 -7.48 10.18 -7.65
N LEU A 190 -6.95 11.37 -7.41
CA LEU A 190 -5.54 11.58 -7.12
C LEU A 190 -5.34 11.54 -5.60
N TYR A 191 -4.41 10.69 -5.17
CA TYR A 191 -4.01 10.54 -3.78
C TYR A 191 -2.62 11.12 -3.61
N LEU A 192 -2.50 12.14 -2.77
CA LEU A 192 -1.24 12.69 -2.29
C LEU A 192 -1.05 12.27 -0.83
N VAL A 193 0.02 11.54 -0.55
CA VAL A 193 0.32 11.01 0.78
C VAL A 193 1.40 11.86 1.41
N ASP A 194 1.04 12.51 2.50
CA ASP A 194 1.95 13.17 3.40
C ASP A 194 2.11 12.30 4.65
N LYS A 195 3.36 11.96 4.98
CA LYS A 195 3.68 11.03 6.07
C LYS A 195 3.12 11.47 7.42
N ASN A 196 3.09 12.78 7.67
CA ASN A 196 2.80 13.35 8.99
C ASN A 196 1.33 13.76 9.17
N SER A 197 0.67 14.14 8.08
CA SER A 197 -0.69 14.72 8.11
C SER A 197 -1.75 13.82 7.49
N GLY A 198 -1.38 12.85 6.65
CA GLY A 198 -2.28 11.83 6.11
C GLY A 198 -2.40 11.84 4.60
N ILE A 199 -3.56 11.40 4.10
CA ILE A 199 -3.80 11.20 2.66
C ILE A 199 -4.80 12.23 2.17
N TRP A 200 -4.37 13.06 1.24
CA TRP A 200 -5.15 14.09 0.58
C TRP A 200 -5.72 13.52 -0.72
N VAL A 201 -7.02 13.64 -0.92
CA VAL A 201 -7.73 13.09 -2.06
C VAL A 201 -8.30 14.22 -2.92
N PHE A 202 -7.99 14.20 -4.20
CA PHE A 202 -8.46 15.14 -5.19
C PHE A 202 -9.21 14.40 -6.31
N ASP A 203 -10.11 15.09 -7.01
CA ASP A 203 -10.67 14.55 -8.26
C ASP A 203 -9.70 14.72 -9.44
N ASN A 204 -10.12 14.25 -10.61
CA ASN A 204 -9.33 14.29 -11.85
C ASN A 204 -9.11 15.70 -12.43
N LEU A 205 -9.78 16.72 -11.87
CA LEU A 205 -9.60 18.15 -12.18
C LEU A 205 -8.75 18.87 -11.12
N GLY A 206 -8.32 18.17 -10.07
CA GLY A 206 -7.52 18.73 -8.99
C GLY A 206 -8.33 19.35 -7.86
N ASN A 207 -9.66 19.25 -7.85
CA ASN A 207 -10.44 19.77 -6.74
C ASN A 207 -10.26 18.86 -5.51
N PHE A 208 -10.03 19.48 -4.35
CA PHE A 208 -9.93 18.75 -3.10
C PHE A 208 -11.27 18.10 -2.73
N LYS A 209 -11.23 16.81 -2.39
CA LYS A 209 -12.41 16.03 -2.00
C LYS A 209 -12.45 15.78 -0.50
N LYS A 210 -11.36 15.26 0.07
CA LYS A 210 -11.27 14.91 1.49
C LYS A 210 -9.83 14.66 1.92
N LYS A 211 -9.62 14.70 3.24
CA LYS A 211 -8.38 14.29 3.89
C LYS A 211 -8.65 13.11 4.81
N LEU A 212 -7.84 12.06 4.70
CA LEU A 212 -7.84 10.92 5.63
C LEU A 212 -6.68 11.11 6.60
N VAL A 213 -6.98 11.36 7.87
CA VAL A 213 -5.99 11.72 8.88
C VAL A 213 -5.32 10.46 9.43
N TYR A 214 -4.07 10.24 9.03
CA TYR A 214 -3.19 9.21 9.57
C TYR A 214 -1.79 9.78 9.72
N LYS A 215 -1.08 9.39 10.79
CA LYS A 215 0.29 9.83 11.04
C LYS A 215 1.27 8.67 10.82
N ASN A 216 2.49 8.99 10.40
CA ASN A 216 3.57 8.04 10.17
C ASN A 216 3.23 6.97 9.12
N ILE A 217 2.55 7.37 8.03
CA ILE A 217 2.30 6.48 6.88
C ILE A 217 3.63 6.27 6.14
N GLN A 218 3.97 5.03 5.84
CA GLN A 218 5.17 4.67 5.09
C GLN A 218 4.85 4.26 3.63
N TRP A 219 3.66 3.70 3.41
CA TRP A 219 3.18 3.31 2.09
C TRP A 219 1.65 3.27 2.05
N PHE A 220 1.08 3.41 0.86
CA PHE A 220 -0.35 3.40 0.61
C PHE A 220 -0.68 2.75 -0.74
N THR A 221 -1.72 1.94 -0.78
CA THR A 221 -2.34 1.47 -2.03
C THR A 221 -3.85 1.33 -1.89
N VAL A 222 -4.58 1.47 -3.00
CA VAL A 222 -6.04 1.30 -3.06
C VAL A 222 -6.38 0.16 -4.01
N VAL A 223 -7.34 -0.67 -3.60
CA VAL A 223 -7.86 -1.77 -4.40
C VAL A 223 -9.36 -1.91 -4.16
N GLY A 224 -10.16 -1.58 -5.18
CA GLY A 224 -11.62 -1.58 -5.09
C GLY A 224 -12.10 -0.65 -3.98
N LYS A 225 -12.86 -1.19 -3.03
CA LYS A 225 -13.44 -0.43 -1.90
C LYS A 225 -12.51 -0.32 -0.68
N PHE A 226 -11.30 -0.86 -0.76
CA PHE A 226 -10.36 -0.90 0.36
C PHE A 226 -9.08 -0.14 0.03
N MET A 227 -8.49 0.40 1.09
CA MET A 227 -7.12 0.90 1.07
C MET A 227 -6.27 0.09 2.03
N TYR A 228 -4.99 -0.03 1.71
CA TYR A 228 -3.99 -0.71 2.51
C TYR A 228 -2.87 0.27 2.80
N ILE A 229 -2.47 0.37 4.07
CA ILE A 229 -1.38 1.24 4.51
C ILE A 229 -0.33 0.44 5.25
N ILE A 230 0.93 0.88 5.12
CA ILE A 230 2.01 0.48 6.01
C ILE A 230 2.18 1.60 7.04
N GLN A 231 1.99 1.26 8.31
CA GLN A 231 2.09 2.20 9.44
C GLN A 231 2.61 1.47 10.67
N ALA A 232 3.63 2.02 11.33
CA ALA A 232 4.26 1.42 12.51
C ALA A 232 4.61 -0.07 12.32
N GLN A 233 5.26 -0.38 11.19
CA GLN A 233 5.66 -1.74 10.77
C GLN A 233 4.50 -2.73 10.57
N LYS A 234 3.24 -2.29 10.58
CA LYS A 234 2.06 -3.15 10.35
C LYS A 234 1.42 -2.81 9.02
N ILE A 235 0.83 -3.83 8.40
CA ILE A 235 -0.07 -3.66 7.25
C ILE A 235 -1.51 -3.59 7.76
N LYS A 236 -2.19 -2.48 7.50
CA LYS A 236 -3.60 -2.29 7.85
C LYS A 236 -4.46 -2.21 6.59
N LYS A 237 -5.66 -2.80 6.65
CA LYS A 237 -6.72 -2.70 5.65
C LYS A 237 -7.85 -1.83 6.20
N LEU A 238 -8.31 -0.90 5.38
CA LEU A 238 -9.29 0.13 5.76
C LEU A 238 -10.35 0.25 4.66
N GLY A 239 -11.58 0.62 5.02
CA GLY A 239 -12.62 0.97 4.06
C GLY A 239 -12.37 2.35 3.45
N LEU A 240 -12.44 2.46 2.12
CA LEU A 240 -12.16 3.73 1.41
C LEU A 240 -13.27 4.78 1.61
N TYR A 241 -14.52 4.32 1.77
CA TYR A 241 -15.72 5.18 1.85
C TYR A 241 -16.33 5.22 3.25
N ASP A 242 -15.95 4.30 4.13
CA ASP A 242 -16.51 4.16 5.46
C ASP A 242 -15.36 4.16 6.48
N VAL A 243 -14.95 5.37 6.86
CA VAL A 243 -13.83 5.60 7.79
C VAL A 243 -14.24 5.26 9.24
N SER A 244 -15.54 5.03 9.49
CA SER A 244 -16.05 4.64 10.80
C SER A 244 -15.80 3.17 11.13
N LYS A 245 -15.49 2.34 10.11
CA LYS A 245 -15.20 0.91 10.30
C LYS A 245 -13.80 0.67 10.85
N GLN A 246 -13.74 -0.33 11.73
CA GLN A 246 -12.56 -0.81 12.43
C GLN A 246 -11.42 -1.15 11.46
N GLU A 247 -10.19 -0.73 11.80
CA GLU A 247 -8.99 -1.05 11.03
C GLU A 247 -8.63 -2.52 11.19
N ASP A 248 -8.50 -3.25 10.07
CA ASP A 248 -8.10 -4.65 10.11
C ASP A 248 -6.59 -4.77 9.91
N VAL A 249 -5.88 -5.31 10.91
CA VAL A 249 -4.46 -5.67 10.74
C VAL A 249 -4.39 -6.94 9.90
N ILE A 250 -3.69 -6.87 8.78
CA ILE A 250 -3.49 -8.02 7.90
C ILE A 250 -2.66 -9.08 8.62
N LYS A 251 -3.14 -10.33 8.59
CA LYS A 251 -2.46 -11.48 9.15
C LYS A 251 -1.95 -12.42 8.06
N ILE A 252 -0.67 -12.78 8.16
CA ILE A 252 0.01 -13.75 7.31
C ILE A 252 0.35 -14.95 8.19
N ASP A 253 -0.08 -16.14 7.77
CA ASP A 253 0.13 -17.40 8.51
C ASP A 253 -0.29 -17.29 10.00
N GLY A 254 -1.41 -16.60 10.24
CA GLY A 254 -2.03 -16.40 11.55
C GLY A 254 -1.44 -15.28 12.40
N LYS A 255 -0.29 -14.70 12.00
CA LYS A 255 0.43 -13.63 12.71
C LYS A 255 0.20 -12.28 12.02
N ALA A 256 0.21 -11.19 12.79
CA ALA A 256 0.17 -9.85 12.20
C ALA A 256 1.35 -9.65 11.22
N ALA A 257 1.05 -9.23 10.00
CA ALA A 257 2.06 -8.94 8.98
C ALA A 257 2.97 -7.81 9.45
N LYS A 258 4.28 -8.03 9.35
CA LYS A 258 5.31 -7.07 9.71
C LYS A 258 6.08 -6.59 8.50
N VAL A 259 6.50 -5.34 8.55
CA VAL A 259 7.36 -4.70 7.56
C VAL A 259 8.66 -4.34 8.26
N ASP A 260 9.71 -5.13 8.02
CA ASP A 260 10.95 -5.08 8.80
C ASP A 260 11.96 -4.06 8.24
N SER A 261 11.80 -3.61 6.99
CA SER A 261 12.72 -2.68 6.32
C SER A 261 11.99 -1.78 5.32
N LEU A 262 12.52 -0.57 5.12
CA LEU A 262 12.08 0.36 4.07
C LEU A 262 13.17 0.51 2.98
N PRO A 263 12.82 0.86 1.73
CA PRO A 263 11.45 1.06 1.25
C PRO A 263 10.68 -0.26 1.20
N ALA A 264 9.35 -0.15 1.35
CA ALA A 264 8.44 -1.28 1.28
C ALA A 264 7.25 -0.91 0.40
N PHE A 265 6.97 -1.77 -0.58
CA PHE A 265 5.88 -1.60 -1.52
C PHE A 265 4.87 -2.72 -1.30
N LEU A 266 3.60 -2.34 -1.23
CA LEU A 266 2.50 -3.27 -1.06
C LEU A 266 1.55 -3.16 -2.25
N PHE A 267 1.28 -4.31 -2.88
CA PHE A 267 0.26 -4.44 -3.92
C PHE A 267 -0.70 -5.55 -3.55
N VAL A 268 -2.00 -5.31 -3.73
CA VAL A 268 -3.03 -6.29 -3.39
C VAL A 268 -3.88 -6.55 -4.63
N THR A 269 -4.22 -7.81 -4.83
CA THR A 269 -5.15 -8.29 -5.85
C THR A 269 -6.19 -9.17 -5.17
N PRO A 270 -7.29 -9.58 -5.84
CA PRO A 270 -8.27 -10.46 -5.22
C PRO A 270 -7.64 -11.75 -4.66
N THR A 271 -6.69 -12.33 -5.38
CA THR A 271 -6.11 -13.64 -5.04
C THR A 271 -4.77 -13.58 -4.31
N ARG A 272 -4.06 -12.45 -4.35
CA ARG A 272 -2.69 -12.33 -3.81
C ARG A 272 -2.38 -10.97 -3.21
N LEU A 273 -1.48 -10.96 -2.25
CA LEU A 273 -0.77 -9.79 -1.73
C LEU A 273 0.71 -9.92 -2.09
N TYR A 274 1.29 -8.86 -2.62
CA TYR A 274 2.72 -8.77 -2.93
C TYR A 274 3.34 -7.73 -2.00
N HIS A 275 4.36 -8.15 -1.25
CA HIS A 275 5.16 -7.27 -0.42
C HIS A 275 6.59 -7.25 -0.96
N ILE A 276 7.08 -6.09 -1.31
CA ILE A 276 8.40 -5.89 -1.91
C ILE A 276 9.19 -5.03 -0.94
N SER A 277 10.20 -5.62 -0.30
CA SER A 277 11.17 -4.92 0.53
C SER A 277 12.42 -4.57 -0.28
N SER A 278 13.42 -3.97 0.36
CA SER A 278 14.73 -3.73 -0.26
C SER A 278 15.47 -5.01 -0.69
N THR A 279 15.09 -6.17 -0.16
CA THR A 279 15.82 -7.44 -0.33
C THR A 279 14.96 -8.60 -0.81
N GLN A 280 13.63 -8.51 -0.74
CA GLN A 280 12.74 -9.62 -1.08
C GLN A 280 11.44 -9.17 -1.77
N LEU A 281 11.01 -9.94 -2.77
CA LEU A 281 9.63 -9.98 -3.25
C LEU A 281 8.95 -11.18 -2.61
N ALA A 282 8.07 -10.93 -1.64
CA ALA A 282 7.24 -11.94 -1.00
C ALA A 282 5.83 -11.93 -1.62
N ILE A 283 5.37 -13.12 -1.99
CA ILE A 283 4.07 -13.37 -2.63
C ILE A 283 3.23 -14.20 -1.67
N TYR A 284 2.07 -13.67 -1.30
CA TYR A 284 1.13 -14.33 -0.39
C TYR A 284 -0.19 -14.59 -1.08
N ARG A 285 -0.73 -15.80 -0.93
CA ARG A 285 -2.05 -16.19 -1.43
C ARG A 285 -3.13 -15.80 -0.45
N ASN A 286 -4.20 -15.18 -0.95
CA ASN A 286 -5.39 -14.87 -0.16
C ASN A 286 -6.16 -16.16 0.13
N ILE A 287 -6.42 -16.47 1.41
CA ILE A 287 -7.11 -17.72 1.78
C ILE A 287 -8.63 -17.59 1.81
N SER A 288 -9.16 -16.35 1.77
CA SER A 288 -10.61 -16.10 1.70
C SER A 288 -11.18 -16.27 0.30
N HIS A 289 -10.33 -16.31 -0.73
CA HIS A 289 -10.71 -16.68 -2.10
C HIS A 289 -10.32 -18.15 -2.32
N LYS A 290 -11.26 -19.06 -2.08
CA LYS A 290 -11.22 -20.44 -2.59
C LYS A 290 -12.08 -20.54 -3.85
#